data_AF-I7AE16-F1
#
_entry.id   AF-I7AE16-F1
#
_cell.length_a   1.000
_cell.length_b   1.000
_cell.length_c   1.000
_cell.angle_alpha   90.00
_cell.angle_beta   90.00
_cell.angle_gamma   90.00
#
_symmetry.space_group_name_H-M   'P 1'
#
loop_
_entity.id
_entity.type
_entity.pdbx_description
1 polymer ?
#
loop_
_entity_poly.entity_id
_entity_poly.type
_entity_poly.pdbx_seq_one_letter_code
_entity_poly.pdbx_strand_id
1 'polypeptide(L)'
;MNKKIVEYKLVDSEKDIARSYEPRRKPKRSRILLHEWQSMMLEHSFRINPYPDRIEKYNLFLKTKVPIKNIKIWFQNRRAREKSSYEEMEGMASEKEVGYRGLDVNALAFTEEFQYYKY
;
A
#
# COMPACT_ATOMS: atom_id res chain seq x y z
N MET A 1 -12.04 34.32 35.48
CA MET A 1 -12.21 33.32 34.39
C MET A 1 -10.99 33.40 33.50
N ASN A 2 -10.06 32.46 33.63
CA ASN A 2 -8.79 32.48 32.89
C ASN A 2 -9.00 31.89 31.49
N LYS A 3 -9.06 32.74 30.46
CA LYS A 3 -9.14 32.29 29.07
C LYS A 3 -7.75 31.80 28.66
N LYS A 4 -7.56 30.47 28.58
CA LYS A 4 -6.41 29.89 27.88
C LYS A 4 -6.52 30.28 26.41
N ILE A 5 -5.63 31.17 25.96
CA ILE A 5 -5.45 31.47 24.54
C ILE A 5 -4.74 30.25 23.94
N VAL A 6 -5.44 29.51 23.08
CA VAL A 6 -4.82 28.46 22.27
C VAL A 6 -4.12 29.17 21.11
N GLU A 7 -2.79 29.17 21.13
CA GLU A 7 -1.99 29.69 20.03
C GLU A 7 -2.14 28.74 18.83
N TYR A 8 -2.90 29.17 17.83
CA TYR A 8 -2.97 28.45 16.57
C TYR A 8 -1.70 28.74 15.78
N LYS A 9 -0.80 27.75 15.70
CA LYS A 9 0.33 27.81 14.78
C LYS A 9 -0.19 27.54 13.37
N LEU A 10 -0.21 28.56 12.52
CA LEU A 10 -0.49 28.38 11.09
C LEU A 10 0.58 27.45 10.52
N VAL A 11 0.16 26.23 10.14
CA VAL A 11 1.04 25.15 9.68
C VAL A 11 1.61 25.45 8.29
N ASP A 12 0.88 26.22 7.50
CA ASP A 12 1.26 26.56 6.13
C ASP A 12 1.91 27.95 6.09
N SER A 13 3.12 28.02 5.54
CA SER A 13 3.76 29.30 5.24
C SER A 13 2.89 30.09 4.27
N GLU A 14 2.87 31.43 4.37
CA GLU A 14 2.23 32.30 3.39
C GLU A 14 2.60 31.94 1.94
N LYS A 15 3.82 31.43 1.74
CA LYS A 15 4.32 30.89 0.46
C LYS A 15 3.61 29.61 0.01
N ASP A 16 3.24 28.72 0.92
CA ASP A 16 2.52 27.48 0.61
C ASP A 16 1.04 27.75 0.32
N ILE A 17 0.44 28.71 1.05
CA ILE A 17 -0.89 29.24 0.75
C ILE A 17 -0.90 29.88 -0.65
N ALA A 18 0.07 30.75 -0.96
CA ALA A 18 0.20 31.34 -2.30
C ALA A 18 0.38 30.29 -3.41
N ARG A 19 1.17 29.24 -3.15
CA ARG A 19 1.36 28.11 -4.08
C ARG A 19 0.05 27.31 -4.29
N SER A 20 -0.84 27.25 -3.31
CA SER A 20 -2.13 26.57 -3.43
C SER A 20 -3.09 27.25 -4.41
N TYR A 21 -2.92 28.56 -4.62
CA TYR A 21 -3.67 29.35 -5.61
C TYR A 21 -3.08 29.26 -7.03
N GLU A 22 -1.88 28.68 -7.21
CA GLU A 22 -1.37 28.40 -8.55
C GLU A 22 -2.29 27.37 -9.24
N PRO A 23 -2.67 27.58 -10.52
CA PRO A 23 -3.43 26.60 -11.28
C PRO A 23 -2.77 25.23 -11.18
N ARG A 24 -3.50 24.25 -10.65
CA ARG A 24 -3.00 22.88 -10.43
C ARG A 24 -2.27 22.41 -11.68
N ARG A 25 -0.95 22.25 -11.58
CA ARG A 25 -0.11 21.78 -12.69
C ARG A 25 -0.73 20.50 -13.24
N LYS A 26 -0.86 20.42 -14.56
CA LYS A 26 -1.42 19.24 -15.24
C LYS A 26 -0.78 17.97 -14.65
N PRO A 27 -1.57 16.93 -14.33
CA PRO A 27 -1.02 15.69 -13.79
C PRO A 27 0.15 15.23 -14.64
N LYS A 28 1.34 15.09 -14.04
CA LYS A 28 2.58 14.82 -14.79
C LYS A 28 2.47 13.55 -15.65
N ARG A 29 1.58 12.60 -15.33
CA ARG A 29 1.25 11.39 -16.10
C ARG A 29 -0.19 10.95 -15.86
N SER A 30 -0.84 10.42 -16.89
CA SER A 30 -2.14 9.76 -16.76
C SER A 30 -2.02 8.48 -15.91
N ARG A 31 -3.03 8.23 -15.07
CA ARG A 31 -3.12 7.02 -14.26
C ARG A 31 -3.51 5.85 -15.16
N ILE A 32 -2.74 4.77 -15.10
CA ILE A 32 -3.05 3.52 -15.80
C ILE A 32 -3.89 2.66 -14.85
N LEU A 33 -5.05 2.20 -15.33
CA LEU A 33 -5.84 1.16 -14.69
C LEU A 33 -5.36 -0.19 -15.20
N LEU A 34 -5.08 -1.11 -14.27
CA LEU A 34 -4.73 -2.48 -14.62
C LEU A 34 -6.01 -3.30 -14.77
N HIS A 35 -6.07 -4.15 -15.77
CA HIS A 35 -7.09 -5.18 -15.85
C HIS A 35 -6.87 -6.24 -14.77
N GLU A 36 -7.93 -6.94 -14.38
CA GLU A 36 -7.90 -7.97 -13.34
C GLU A 36 -6.82 -9.02 -13.60
N TRP A 37 -6.77 -9.56 -14.83
CA TRP A 37 -5.77 -10.56 -15.21
C TRP A 37 -4.33 -10.05 -15.09
N GLN A 38 -4.08 -8.75 -15.33
CA GLN A 38 -2.74 -8.18 -15.18
C GLN A 38 -2.35 -8.13 -13.70
N SER A 39 -3.27 -7.73 -12.83
CA SER A 39 -3.08 -7.73 -11.38
C SER A 39 -2.82 -9.14 -10.86
N MET A 40 -3.61 -10.13 -11.28
CA MET A 40 -3.43 -11.54 -10.92
C MET A 40 -2.05 -12.08 -11.32
N MET A 41 -1.58 -11.76 -12.53
CA MET A 41 -0.25 -12.18 -12.98
C MET A 41 0.87 -11.53 -12.16
N LEU A 42 0.73 -10.25 -11.81
CA LEU A 42 1.70 -9.55 -10.95
C LEU A 42 1.71 -10.14 -9.54
N GLU A 43 0.54 -10.47 -8.98
CA GLU A 43 0.43 -11.14 -7.68
C GLU A 43 1.03 -12.54 -7.69
N HIS A 44 0.76 -13.33 -8.73
CA HIS A 44 1.35 -14.66 -8.85
C HIS A 44 2.89 -14.57 -8.89
N SER A 45 3.43 -13.65 -9.68
CA SER A 45 4.89 -13.41 -9.70
C SER A 45 5.42 -12.93 -8.36
N PHE A 46 4.66 -12.10 -7.63
CA PHE A 46 5.06 -11.58 -6.33
C PHE A 46 5.17 -12.69 -5.28
N ARG A 47 4.26 -13.67 -5.30
CA ARG A 47 4.31 -14.83 -4.40
C ARG A 47 5.56 -15.68 -4.62
N ILE A 48 6.07 -15.73 -5.85
CA ILE A 48 7.29 -16.45 -6.19
C ILE A 48 8.54 -15.63 -5.82
N ASN A 49 8.57 -14.36 -6.21
CA ASN A 49 9.68 -13.46 -5.95
C ASN A 49 9.18 -12.02 -5.71
N PRO A 50 9.16 -11.54 -4.44
CA PRO A 50 8.78 -10.16 -4.10
C PRO A 50 9.76 -9.09 -4.58
N TYR A 51 10.97 -9.48 -5.00
CA TYR A 51 12.06 -8.61 -5.44
C TYR A 51 12.55 -9.01 -6.84
N PRO A 52 11.72 -8.84 -7.88
CA PRO A 52 12.08 -9.29 -9.21
C PRO A 52 13.26 -8.49 -9.77
N ASP A 53 14.17 -9.17 -10.46
CA ASP A 53 15.32 -8.56 -11.15
C ASP A 53 14.89 -7.94 -12.51
N ARG A 54 15.83 -7.33 -13.24
CA ARG A 54 15.61 -6.70 -14.55
C ARG A 54 14.97 -7.66 -15.55
N ILE A 55 15.46 -8.90 -15.64
CA ILE A 55 14.97 -9.90 -16.61
C ILE A 55 13.53 -10.30 -16.27
N GLU A 56 13.24 -10.55 -15.00
CA GLU A 56 11.89 -10.93 -14.54
C GLU A 56 10.87 -9.82 -14.79
N LYS A 57 11.24 -8.55 -14.52
CA LYS A 57 10.38 -7.41 -14.86
C LYS A 57 10.12 -7.30 -16.36
N TYR A 58 11.12 -7.60 -17.19
CA TYR A 58 10.94 -7.59 -18.64
C TYR A 58 10.00 -8.72 -19.10
N ASN A 59 10.12 -9.92 -18.54
CA ASN A 59 9.21 -11.02 -18.79
C ASN A 59 7.76 -10.68 -18.40
N LEU A 60 7.57 -10.00 -17.26
CA LEU A 60 6.26 -9.50 -16.85
C LEU A 60 5.71 -8.44 -17.81
N PHE A 61 6.55 -7.54 -18.32
CA PHE A 61 6.14 -6.60 -19.36
C PHE A 61 5.70 -7.32 -20.64
N LEU A 62 6.44 -8.34 -21.09
CA LEU A 62 6.08 -9.08 -22.30
C LEU A 62 4.71 -9.75 -22.17
N LYS A 63 4.41 -10.33 -21.00
CA LYS A 63 3.16 -11.04 -20.71
C LYS A 63 1.98 -10.10 -20.47
N THR A 64 2.18 -9.06 -19.66
CA THR A 64 1.08 -8.19 -19.19
C THR A 64 0.91 -6.92 -20.03
N LYS A 65 1.91 -6.56 -20.84
CA LYS A 65 2.05 -5.27 -21.54
C LYS A 65 2.04 -4.04 -20.62
N VAL A 66 2.24 -4.25 -19.31
CA VAL A 66 2.34 -3.16 -18.33
C VAL A 66 3.75 -2.59 -18.37
N PRO A 67 3.93 -1.26 -18.54
CA PRO A 67 5.26 -0.65 -18.59
C PRO A 67 6.14 -1.03 -17.40
N ILE A 68 7.44 -1.30 -17.65
CA ILE A 68 8.40 -1.72 -16.61
C ILE A 68 8.42 -0.77 -15.40
N LYS A 69 8.28 0.54 -15.64
CA LYS A 69 8.18 1.53 -14.57
C LYS A 69 6.98 1.26 -13.65
N ASN A 70 5.84 0.91 -14.22
CA ASN A 70 4.62 0.64 -13.46
C ASN A 70 4.72 -0.70 -12.73
N ILE A 71 5.33 -1.71 -13.34
CA ILE A 71 5.66 -2.98 -12.66
C ILE A 71 6.55 -2.69 -11.44
N LYS A 72 7.63 -1.90 -11.60
CA LYS A 72 8.49 -1.49 -10.49
C LYS A 72 7.70 -0.84 -9.35
N ILE A 73 6.85 0.13 -9.66
CA ILE A 73 6.02 0.84 -8.67
C ILE A 73 5.02 -0.12 -8.02
N TRP A 74 4.41 -1.01 -8.79
CA TRP A 74 3.47 -1.99 -8.27
C TRP A 74 4.12 -2.89 -7.23
N PHE A 75 5.32 -3.43 -7.50
CA PHE A 75 6.08 -4.25 -6.55
C PHE A 75 6.49 -3.46 -5.30
N GLN A 76 6.86 -2.18 -5.45
CA GLN A 76 7.14 -1.30 -4.31
C GLN A 76 5.90 -1.11 -3.43
N ASN A 77 4.77 -0.78 -4.04
CA ASN A 77 3.51 -0.58 -3.33
C ASN A 77 3.01 -1.88 -2.68
N ARG A 78 3.17 -3.02 -3.36
CA ARG A 78 2.74 -4.32 -2.84
C ARG A 78 3.52 -4.73 -1.59
N ARG A 79 4.84 -4.47 -1.56
CA ARG A 79 5.67 -4.67 -0.35
C ARG A 79 5.31 -3.69 0.77
N ALA A 80 5.01 -2.44 0.43
CA ALA A 80 4.56 -1.47 1.44
C ALA A 80 3.24 -1.90 2.10
N ARG A 81 2.28 -2.38 1.30
CA ARG A 81 1.02 -2.93 1.83
C ARG A 81 1.25 -4.16 2.72
N GLU A 82 2.15 -5.04 2.32
CA GLU A 82 2.51 -6.24 3.09
C GLU A 82 3.11 -5.87 4.45
N LYS A 83 4.08 -4.95 4.46
CA LYS A 83 4.67 -4.45 5.69
C LYS A 83 3.61 -3.80 6.60
N SER A 84 2.75 -2.96 6.04
CA SER A 84 1.64 -2.34 6.78
C SER A 84 0.71 -3.38 7.40
N SER A 85 0.36 -4.44 6.68
CA SER A 85 -0.50 -5.49 7.24
C SER A 85 0.16 -6.28 8.38
N TYR A 86 1.49 -6.46 8.34
CA TYR A 86 2.21 -7.08 9.45
C TYR A 86 2.24 -6.18 10.69
N GLU A 87 2.50 -4.88 10.52
CA GLU A 87 2.54 -3.91 11.62
C GLU A 87 1.14 -3.74 12.27
N GLU A 88 0.08 -3.77 11.46
CA GLU A 88 -1.31 -3.67 11.93
C GLU A 88 -1.75 -4.95 12.68
N MET A 89 -1.30 -6.12 12.22
CA MET A 89 -1.53 -7.41 12.89
C MET A 89 -0.74 -7.53 14.21
N GLU A 90 0.49 -7.01 14.27
CA GLU A 90 1.30 -6.96 15.49
C GLU A 90 0.69 -5.97 16.52
N GLY A 91 0.15 -4.85 16.07
CA GLY A 91 -0.63 -3.91 16.89
C GLY A 91 -1.88 -4.55 17.50
N MET A 92 -2.67 -5.29 16.72
CA MET A 92 -3.87 -5.99 17.19
C MET A 92 -3.56 -7.17 18.14
N ALA A 93 -2.38 -7.79 18.05
CA ALA A 93 -1.95 -8.83 18.98
C ALA A 93 -1.65 -8.29 20.39
N SER A 94 -1.30 -7.00 20.51
CA SER A 94 -1.09 -6.32 21.80
C SER A 94 -2.39 -5.85 22.47
N GLU A 95 -3.51 -5.83 21.73
CA GLU A 95 -4.80 -5.27 22.17
C GLU A 95 -5.79 -6.34 22.69
N LYS A 96 -5.34 -7.59 22.84
CA LYS A 96 -6.13 -8.72 23.41
C LYS A 96 -6.48 -8.60 24.90
N GLU A 97 -6.47 -7.40 25.47
CA GLU A 97 -7.08 -7.12 26.79
C GLU A 97 -8.47 -6.46 26.69
N VAL A 98 -8.97 -6.03 25.52
CA VAL A 98 -10.28 -5.35 25.48
C VAL A 98 -11.13 -5.72 24.25
N GLY A 99 -12.16 -6.53 24.50
CA GLY A 99 -13.51 -6.31 23.93
C GLY A 99 -13.74 -6.68 22.46
N TYR A 100 -14.17 -7.93 22.22
CA TYR A 100 -14.80 -8.37 20.97
C TYR A 100 -16.03 -7.51 20.59
N ARG A 101 -15.96 -6.74 19.50
CA ARG A 101 -17.12 -6.40 18.65
C ARG A 101 -16.70 -6.26 17.20
N GLY A 102 -17.25 -7.12 16.34
CA GLY A 102 -17.26 -6.93 14.88
C GLY A 102 -16.46 -7.98 14.11
N LEU A 103 -16.94 -9.22 14.12
CA LEU A 103 -16.42 -10.31 13.30
C LEU A 103 -16.84 -10.13 11.84
N ASP A 104 -15.88 -9.95 10.93
CA ASP A 104 -16.05 -10.38 9.53
C ASP A 104 -15.48 -11.80 9.42
N VAL A 105 -16.40 -12.75 9.24
CA VAL A 105 -16.18 -14.20 9.38
C VAL A 105 -15.39 -14.83 8.23
N ASN A 106 -15.00 -14.06 7.21
CA ASN A 106 -14.25 -14.58 6.07
C ASN A 106 -12.72 -14.71 6.29
N ALA A 107 -12.16 -14.07 7.31
CA ALA A 107 -10.70 -14.06 7.53
C ALA A 107 -10.16 -15.32 8.22
N LEU A 108 -11.03 -16.16 8.80
CA LEU A 108 -10.64 -17.36 9.56
C LEU A 108 -10.24 -18.56 8.68
N ALA A 109 -10.56 -18.55 7.39
CA ALA A 109 -10.29 -19.69 6.50
C ALA A 109 -8.90 -19.65 5.82
N PHE A 110 -8.18 -18.52 5.88
CA PHE A 110 -6.86 -18.39 5.23
C PHE A 110 -5.70 -18.83 6.13
N THR A 111 -5.92 -18.92 7.44
CA THR A 111 -4.85 -19.05 8.44
C THR A 111 -4.39 -20.48 8.73
N GLU A 112 -5.10 -21.51 8.27
CA GLU A 112 -4.75 -22.90 8.62
C GLU A 112 -3.66 -23.54 7.73
N GLU A 113 -3.34 -22.99 6.56
CA GLU A 113 -2.41 -23.64 5.62
C GLU A 113 -0.92 -23.34 5.86
N PHE A 114 -0.60 -22.38 6.75
CA PHE A 114 0.77 -21.87 6.94
C PHE A 114 1.54 -22.48 8.11
N GLN A 115 0.96 -23.42 8.86
CA GLN A 115 1.67 -24.10 9.95
C GLN A 115 2.64 -25.20 9.48
N TYR A 116 2.70 -25.55 8.18
CA TYR A 116 3.39 -26.77 7.72
C TYR A 116 4.71 -26.60 6.94
N TYR A 117 5.33 -25.42 6.90
CA TYR A 117 6.65 -25.29 6.26
C TYR A 117 7.64 -24.53 7.15
N LYS A 118 8.09 -25.24 8.19
CA LYS A 118 9.30 -24.91 8.93
C LYS A 118 10.17 -26.17 9.01
N TYR A 119 11.08 -26.31 8.05
CA TYR A 119 12.35 -27.03 8.24
C TYR A 119 13.44 -25.97 8.34
#